data_AF-A0A925FEE1-F1
#
_entry.id   AF-A0A925FEE1-F1
#
_cell.length_a   1.000
_cell.length_b   1.000
_cell.length_c   1.000
_cell.angle_alpha   90.00
_cell.angle_beta   90.00
_cell.angle_gamma   90.00
#
_symmetry.space_group_name_H-M   'P 1'
#
loop_
_entity.id
_entity.type
_entity.pdbx_description
1 polymer ?
#
loop_
_entity_poly.entity_id
_entity_poly.type
_entity_poly.pdbx_seq_one_letter_code
_entity_poly.pdbx_strand_id
1 'polypeptide(L)'
;MSFHRLRAWRAGFAVAVTLTSIGACRNAVPSWGPGVAEAKRNADNAFAGFAMRFTNVQRDAKFAAARPLMGQYALTPSRLYRDSSIWTVHNAPDSSQALYLDASYQNGRYLFSAKPVAPYPRKLGDERHYMRLSRLADDDYEWITIVDHGIGPVPAARVGDALGTFVTSFEGRTGQDVVADMRSTFTRTARHMGRLLRIDSLRTTVLADGSTSLQLAIAWQPDSIRRTSPAFAAYVDKYVVPTIWRLQLIDRAGVRYMDAVGTPGRIAITARAREGRLVALAGPPRPMPDTLTLHVNALAKFKIFRVGFESLVGDFTIERGERERGFMMRFQKEPEWHFPLAMRHLIKSPLRRPFEGRGTELRLSVRDDLGSQTMSLRHIRTVVNESAIMRWLGSLGASAFGDFEGASEREENRFIAGMFEALRKDIAEF
;
A
#
# COMPACT_ATOMS: atom_id res chain seq x y z
N MET A 1 -9.46 6.15 -13.51
CA MET A 1 -8.51 5.53 -12.57
C MET A 1 -9.25 5.26 -11.26
N SER A 2 -9.52 4.00 -10.93
CA SER A 2 -10.47 3.64 -9.86
C SER A 2 -9.83 3.74 -8.47
N PHE A 3 -10.35 4.60 -7.61
CA PHE A 3 -10.12 4.56 -6.14
C PHE A 3 -10.26 3.17 -5.54
N HIS A 4 -11.03 2.30 -6.21
CA HIS A 4 -11.27 0.92 -5.81
C HIS A 4 -10.11 -0.02 -6.14
N ARG A 5 -9.33 0.28 -7.19
CA ARG A 5 -8.12 -0.48 -7.55
C ARG A 5 -6.86 -0.01 -6.82
N LEU A 6 -6.89 1.17 -6.22
CA LEU A 6 -5.90 1.63 -5.25
C LEU A 6 -6.09 1.00 -3.84
N ARG A 7 -7.10 0.14 -3.63
CA ARG A 7 -7.14 -0.79 -2.48
C ARG A 7 -6.82 -2.24 -2.86
N ALA A 8 -6.68 -2.57 -4.15
CA ALA A 8 -5.85 -3.69 -4.58
C ALA A 8 -4.35 -3.43 -4.28
N TRP A 9 -3.99 -2.22 -3.85
CA TRP A 9 -2.75 -1.96 -3.11
C TRP A 9 -2.75 -2.51 -1.68
N ARG A 10 -3.79 -3.22 -1.21
CA ARG A 10 -3.65 -4.21 -0.13
C ARG A 10 -2.94 -5.49 -0.62
N ALA A 11 -2.95 -5.79 -1.92
CA ALA A 11 -1.96 -6.69 -2.52
C ALA A 11 -0.59 -6.01 -2.69
N GLY A 12 -0.54 -4.68 -2.82
CA GLY A 12 0.69 -3.88 -2.62
C GLY A 12 1.18 -3.89 -1.17
N PHE A 13 0.27 -3.91 -0.20
CA PHE A 13 0.54 -4.20 1.20
C PHE A 13 0.98 -5.64 1.33
N ALA A 14 0.45 -6.60 0.57
CA ALA A 14 0.99 -7.95 0.51
C ALA A 14 2.38 -8.00 -0.10
N VAL A 15 2.75 -7.16 -1.09
CA VAL A 15 4.12 -7.05 -1.61
C VAL A 15 5.05 -6.34 -0.60
N ALA A 16 4.59 -5.29 0.07
CA ALA A 16 5.34 -4.60 1.13
C ALA A 16 5.47 -5.46 2.40
N VAL A 17 4.45 -6.24 2.75
CA VAL A 17 4.41 -7.26 3.80
C VAL A 17 5.28 -8.45 3.41
N THR A 18 5.26 -8.86 2.15
CA THR A 18 6.13 -9.92 1.62
C THR A 18 7.59 -9.47 1.70
N LEU A 19 7.90 -8.25 1.24
CA LEU A 19 9.24 -7.66 1.30
C LEU A 19 9.69 -7.41 2.75
N THR A 20 8.80 -7.01 3.65
CA THR A 20 9.15 -6.92 5.09
C THR A 20 9.31 -8.30 5.72
N SER A 21 8.54 -9.31 5.31
CA SER A 21 8.67 -10.67 5.86
C SER A 21 9.92 -11.40 5.38
N ILE A 22 10.42 -11.11 4.19
CA ILE A 22 11.68 -11.68 3.67
C ILE A 22 12.88 -10.81 4.06
N GLY A 23 12.62 -9.51 4.22
CA GLY A 23 13.57 -8.56 4.76
C GLY A 23 13.73 -8.61 6.27
N ALA A 24 12.90 -9.40 6.97
CA ALA A 24 12.93 -9.62 8.41
C ALA A 24 14.17 -10.44 8.78
N CYS A 25 15.31 -9.84 8.51
CA CYS A 25 16.62 -10.35 8.85
C CYS A 25 17.09 -9.62 10.10
N ARG A 26 17.99 -10.25 10.84
CA ARG A 26 18.59 -9.68 12.06
C ARG A 26 19.07 -8.23 11.87
N ASN A 27 19.56 -7.90 10.68
CA ASN A 27 20.12 -6.59 10.36
C ASN A 27 19.09 -5.45 10.29
N ALA A 28 17.79 -5.75 10.13
CA ALA A 28 16.78 -4.70 10.02
C ALA A 28 16.47 -4.03 11.37
N VAL A 29 16.64 -4.72 12.50
CA VAL A 29 16.34 -4.17 13.82
C VAL A 29 17.30 -3.03 14.18
N PRO A 30 18.64 -3.16 14.08
CA PRO A 30 19.58 -2.07 14.38
C PRO A 30 19.30 -0.76 13.63
N SER A 31 18.76 -0.80 12.41
CA SER A 31 18.47 0.41 11.63
C SER A 31 17.41 1.34 12.25
N TRP A 32 16.64 0.85 13.24
CA TRP A 32 15.63 1.64 13.94
C TRP A 32 16.18 2.59 15.01
N GLY A 33 17.46 2.50 15.38
CA GLY A 33 18.04 3.36 16.40
C GLY A 33 19.56 3.21 16.60
N PRO A 34 20.24 4.17 17.24
CA PRO A 34 21.69 4.15 17.44
C PRO A 34 22.19 3.02 18.37
N GLY A 35 21.31 2.39 19.15
CA GLY A 35 21.63 1.25 20.01
C GLY A 35 20.49 0.25 20.06
N VAL A 36 20.79 -0.99 20.46
CA VAL A 36 19.84 -2.13 20.40
C VAL A 36 18.55 -1.84 21.18
N ALA A 37 18.65 -1.31 22.40
CA ALA A 37 17.46 -1.02 23.21
C ALA A 37 16.54 0.04 22.58
N GLU A 38 17.13 1.10 22.00
CA GLU A 38 16.37 2.14 21.31
C GLU A 38 15.79 1.63 19.99
N ALA A 39 16.57 0.88 19.22
CA ALA A 39 16.13 0.24 17.99
C ALA A 39 14.93 -0.68 18.21
N LYS A 40 14.98 -1.55 19.23
CA LYS A 40 13.86 -2.41 19.63
C LYS A 40 12.62 -1.61 20.00
N ARG A 41 12.76 -0.57 20.83
CA ARG A 41 11.65 0.28 21.26
C ARG A 41 11.02 1.02 20.07
N ASN A 42 11.83 1.55 19.16
CA ASN A 42 11.35 2.28 17.98
C ASN A 42 10.63 1.35 17.01
N ALA A 43 11.17 0.14 16.77
CA ALA A 43 10.54 -0.87 15.96
C ALA A 43 9.23 -1.38 16.60
N ASP A 44 9.24 -1.70 17.90
CA ASP A 44 8.02 -2.12 18.63
C ASP A 44 6.94 -1.04 18.55
N ASN A 45 7.27 0.23 18.79
CA ASN A 45 6.33 1.34 18.65
C ASN A 45 5.75 1.40 17.25
N ALA A 46 6.58 1.37 16.20
CA ALA A 46 6.10 1.45 14.83
C ALA A 46 5.13 0.30 14.51
N PHE A 47 5.50 -0.95 14.85
CA PHE A 47 4.65 -2.11 14.62
C PHE A 47 3.42 -2.13 15.53
N ALA A 48 3.50 -1.61 16.75
CA ALA A 48 2.37 -1.45 17.66
C ALA A 48 1.34 -0.45 17.10
N GLY A 49 1.79 0.69 16.57
CA GLY A 49 0.92 1.66 15.91
C GLY A 49 0.12 1.00 14.78
N PHE A 50 0.81 0.24 13.91
CA PHE A 50 0.14 -0.50 12.84
C PHE A 50 -0.76 -1.63 13.38
N ALA A 51 -0.35 -2.40 14.40
CA ALA A 51 -1.19 -3.43 15.00
C ALA A 51 -2.52 -2.84 15.49
N MET A 52 -2.44 -1.73 16.26
CA MET A 52 -3.60 -1.04 16.82
C MET A 52 -4.62 -0.67 15.75
N ARG A 53 -4.18 -0.12 14.59
CA ARG A 53 -5.05 0.25 13.46
C ARG A 53 -5.98 -0.87 13.01
N PHE A 54 -5.54 -2.13 13.10
CA PHE A 54 -6.28 -3.29 12.63
C PHE A 54 -7.01 -4.05 13.76
N THR A 55 -6.78 -3.70 15.02
CA THR A 55 -7.37 -4.39 16.17
C THR A 55 -8.81 -3.92 16.44
N ASN A 56 -9.77 -4.84 16.32
CA ASN A 56 -11.18 -4.64 16.66
C ASN A 56 -11.75 -3.30 16.14
N VAL A 57 -11.60 -3.07 14.84
CA VAL A 57 -11.97 -1.80 14.20
C VAL A 57 -13.46 -1.51 14.37
N GLN A 58 -13.77 -0.37 14.97
CA GLN A 58 -15.10 0.18 15.13
C GLN A 58 -15.22 1.51 14.40
N ARG A 59 -16.45 1.86 14.05
CA ARG A 59 -16.77 3.08 13.33
C ARG A 59 -18.00 3.68 13.99
N ASP A 60 -18.00 4.99 14.17
CA ASP A 60 -19.21 5.67 14.55
C ASP A 60 -20.28 5.54 13.45
N ALA A 61 -21.53 5.91 13.78
CA ALA A 61 -22.66 5.73 12.88
C ALA A 61 -22.46 6.48 11.55
N LYS A 62 -21.90 7.70 11.59
CA LYS A 62 -21.69 8.51 10.39
C LYS A 62 -20.67 7.86 9.45
N PHE A 63 -19.50 7.46 9.95
CA PHE A 63 -18.50 6.83 9.11
C PHE A 63 -18.93 5.43 8.65
N ALA A 64 -19.67 4.68 9.49
CA ALA A 64 -20.24 3.40 9.11
C ALA A 64 -21.20 3.53 7.92
N ALA A 65 -22.02 4.59 7.87
CA ALA A 65 -22.92 4.88 6.75
C ALA A 65 -22.18 5.45 5.52
N ALA A 66 -21.23 6.37 5.73
CA ALA A 66 -20.51 7.04 4.66
C ALA A 66 -19.60 6.10 3.86
N ARG A 67 -18.90 5.19 4.55
CA ARG A 67 -17.87 4.34 3.96
C ARG A 67 -18.35 3.47 2.77
N PRO A 68 -19.44 2.69 2.87
CA PRO A 68 -19.93 1.91 1.72
C PRO A 68 -20.32 2.81 0.54
N LEU A 69 -20.93 3.97 0.79
CA LEU A 69 -21.30 4.92 -0.26
C LEU A 69 -20.06 5.47 -0.97
N MET A 70 -19.04 5.88 -0.21
CA MET A 70 -17.75 6.29 -0.78
C MET A 70 -17.09 5.15 -1.56
N GLY A 71 -17.19 3.91 -1.06
CA GLY A 71 -16.73 2.70 -1.75
C GLY A 71 -17.51 2.34 -3.01
N GLN A 72 -18.77 2.75 -3.11
CA GLN A 72 -19.63 2.47 -4.27
C GLN A 72 -19.51 3.54 -5.35
N TYR A 73 -19.37 4.81 -4.93
CA TYR A 73 -19.52 5.97 -5.81
C TYR A 73 -18.24 6.82 -5.95
N ALA A 74 -17.06 6.32 -5.60
CA ALA A 74 -15.83 7.12 -5.75
C ALA A 74 -15.54 7.53 -7.22
N LEU A 75 -16.06 6.77 -8.20
CA LEU A 75 -16.00 7.11 -9.63
C LEU A 75 -17.29 7.73 -10.18
N THR A 76 -18.22 8.08 -9.31
CA THR A 76 -19.47 8.77 -9.64
C THR A 76 -19.71 9.85 -8.59
N PRO A 77 -18.77 10.81 -8.44
CA PRO A 77 -18.72 11.64 -7.25
C PRO A 77 -19.91 12.60 -7.14
N SER A 78 -20.65 12.83 -8.22
CA SER A 78 -21.91 13.59 -8.18
C SER A 78 -22.91 13.01 -7.16
N ARG A 79 -22.93 11.68 -6.98
CA ARG A 79 -23.79 11.00 -5.99
C ARG A 79 -23.36 11.20 -4.54
N LEU A 80 -22.09 11.55 -4.33
CA LEU A 80 -21.53 11.78 -3.00
C LEU A 80 -21.54 13.27 -2.66
N TYR A 81 -21.28 14.12 -3.63
CA TYR A 81 -20.98 15.54 -3.42
C TYR A 81 -22.07 16.31 -2.66
N ARG A 82 -23.35 15.96 -2.84
CA ARG A 82 -24.48 16.60 -2.13
C ARG A 82 -25.02 15.79 -0.96
N ASP A 83 -24.44 14.63 -0.67
CA ASP A 83 -24.90 13.74 0.41
C ASP A 83 -24.37 14.21 1.77
N SER A 84 -25.20 14.93 2.53
CA SER A 84 -24.86 15.44 3.86
C SER A 84 -24.64 14.34 4.91
N SER A 85 -25.07 13.10 4.65
CA SER A 85 -24.78 11.97 5.54
C SER A 85 -23.29 11.66 5.58
N ILE A 86 -22.54 12.01 4.52
CA ILE A 86 -21.12 11.69 4.37
C ILE A 86 -20.24 12.77 5.01
N TRP A 87 -20.48 14.03 4.68
CA TRP A 87 -19.52 15.11 4.93
C TRP A 87 -19.63 15.66 6.36
N THR A 88 -18.49 15.96 6.99
CA THR A 88 -18.45 16.65 8.27
C THR A 88 -18.25 18.15 8.13
N VAL A 89 -17.78 18.61 6.97
CA VAL A 89 -17.61 20.02 6.64
C VAL A 89 -18.10 20.29 5.22
N HIS A 90 -18.88 21.36 5.07
CA HIS A 90 -19.33 21.90 3.80
C HIS A 90 -18.65 23.27 3.59
N ASN A 91 -17.76 23.37 2.60
CA ASN A 91 -17.07 24.62 2.28
C ASN A 91 -17.71 25.26 1.05
N ALA A 92 -18.69 26.14 1.28
CA ALA A 92 -19.40 26.85 0.22
C ALA A 92 -18.49 27.70 -0.69
N PRO A 93 -17.45 28.41 -0.19
CA PRO A 93 -16.60 29.25 -1.06
C PRO A 93 -15.79 28.47 -2.09
N ASP A 94 -15.32 27.27 -1.73
CA ASP A 94 -14.40 26.48 -2.56
C ASP A 94 -15.09 25.34 -3.32
N SER A 95 -16.43 25.26 -3.27
CA SER A 95 -17.20 24.14 -3.82
C SER A 95 -16.59 22.78 -3.41
N SER A 96 -16.26 22.65 -2.13
CA SER A 96 -15.62 21.45 -1.59
C SER A 96 -16.34 20.88 -0.38
N GLN A 97 -16.31 19.56 -0.30
CA GLN A 97 -16.83 18.79 0.81
C GLN A 97 -15.67 18.06 1.49
N ALA A 98 -15.70 17.97 2.81
CA ALA A 98 -14.69 17.23 3.54
C ALA A 98 -15.29 16.31 4.60
N LEU A 99 -14.67 15.13 4.73
CA LEU A 99 -14.86 14.20 5.82
C LEU A 99 -13.55 14.11 6.59
N TYR A 100 -13.57 14.56 7.85
CA TYR A 100 -12.50 14.33 8.80
C TYR A 100 -12.85 13.15 9.70
N LEU A 101 -11.89 12.25 9.87
CA LEU A 101 -11.96 11.19 10.87
C LEU A 101 -10.80 11.33 11.83
N ASP A 102 -11.12 11.30 13.11
CA ASP A 102 -10.18 11.03 14.18
C ASP A 102 -10.28 9.54 14.50
N ALA A 103 -9.15 8.83 14.52
CA ALA A 103 -9.14 7.43 14.90
C ALA A 103 -8.10 7.17 15.97
N SER A 104 -8.46 6.38 16.97
CA SER A 104 -7.58 6.10 18.09
C SER A 104 -7.84 4.71 18.67
N TYR A 105 -6.82 4.16 19.31
CA TYR A 105 -6.91 2.88 20.00
C TYR A 105 -7.30 3.09 21.47
N GLN A 106 -8.44 2.54 21.87
CA GLN A 106 -8.99 2.68 23.22
C GLN A 106 -9.65 1.37 23.65
N ASN A 107 -9.36 0.92 24.87
CA ASN A 107 -10.02 -0.25 25.47
C ASN A 107 -10.03 -1.50 24.56
N GLY A 108 -8.91 -1.79 23.89
CA GLY A 108 -8.79 -2.97 23.03
C GLY A 108 -9.45 -2.83 21.65
N ARG A 109 -9.84 -1.61 21.25
CA ARG A 109 -10.59 -1.32 20.01
C ARG A 109 -10.02 -0.12 19.30
N TYR A 110 -10.03 -0.17 17.97
CA TYR A 110 -9.64 0.97 17.14
C TYR A 110 -10.88 1.69 16.63
N LEU A 111 -11.19 2.87 17.17
CA LEU A 111 -12.42 3.59 16.88
C LEU A 111 -12.18 4.72 15.88
N PHE A 112 -12.87 4.69 14.75
CA PHE A 112 -13.00 5.81 13.83
C PHE A 112 -14.20 6.68 14.22
N SER A 113 -13.97 7.97 14.44
CA SER A 113 -15.00 8.96 14.75
C SER A 113 -14.97 10.09 13.74
N ALA A 114 -16.09 10.34 13.07
CA ALA A 114 -16.27 11.47 12.18
C ALA A 114 -16.40 12.75 13.00
N LYS A 115 -15.55 13.75 12.70
CA LYS A 115 -15.53 15.04 13.41
C LYS A 115 -15.51 16.20 12.41
N PRO A 116 -15.95 17.41 12.79
CA PRO A 116 -15.77 18.59 11.95
C PRO A 116 -14.29 18.94 11.73
N VAL A 117 -13.44 18.62 12.70
CA VAL A 117 -11.98 18.76 12.62
C VAL A 117 -11.36 17.54 13.31
N ALA A 118 -10.26 17.03 12.74
CA ALA A 118 -9.43 16.01 13.36
C ALA A 118 -8.01 16.59 13.57
N PRO A 119 -7.51 16.67 14.82
CA PRO A 119 -6.16 17.13 15.10
C PRO A 119 -5.13 16.10 14.59
N TYR A 120 -3.88 16.52 14.44
CA TYR A 120 -2.79 15.58 14.15
C TYR A 120 -2.64 14.53 15.26
N PRO A 121 -2.22 13.29 14.93
CA PRO A 121 -1.95 12.23 15.89
C PRO A 121 -1.04 12.69 17.05
N ARG A 122 -1.46 12.44 18.29
CA ARG A 122 -0.70 12.79 19.50
C ARG A 122 -0.16 11.57 20.24
N LYS A 123 -0.86 10.43 20.13
CA LYS A 123 -0.47 9.17 20.72
C LYS A 123 -0.08 8.17 19.64
N LEU A 124 0.63 7.14 20.07
CA LEU A 124 0.94 6.00 19.23
C LEU A 124 -0.35 5.35 18.72
N GLY A 125 -0.39 5.06 17.42
CA GLY A 125 -1.54 4.45 16.76
C GLY A 125 -2.67 5.41 16.43
N ASP A 126 -2.69 6.65 16.94
CA ASP A 126 -3.70 7.64 16.52
C ASP A 126 -3.60 7.90 15.01
N GLU A 127 -4.75 8.13 14.37
CA GLU A 127 -4.84 8.50 12.97
C GLU A 127 -5.74 9.71 12.76
N ARG A 128 -5.35 10.50 11.77
CA ARG A 128 -6.19 11.54 11.17
C ARG A 128 -6.43 11.18 9.73
N HIS A 129 -7.70 11.12 9.33
CA HIS A 129 -8.08 11.00 7.93
C HIS A 129 -8.72 12.30 7.49
N TYR A 130 -8.27 12.80 6.35
CA TYR A 130 -8.86 13.93 5.66
C TYR A 130 -9.20 13.51 4.24
N MET A 131 -10.49 13.45 3.93
CA MET A 131 -10.99 13.15 2.59
C MET A 131 -11.74 14.36 2.08
N ARG A 132 -11.24 14.99 1.01
CA ARG A 132 -11.86 16.13 0.34
C ARG A 132 -12.36 15.72 -1.04
N LEU A 133 -13.56 16.16 -1.38
CA LEU A 133 -14.12 16.12 -2.72
C LEU A 133 -14.45 17.54 -3.17
N SER A 134 -13.77 18.02 -4.20
CA SER A 134 -14.03 19.34 -4.81
C SER A 134 -14.67 19.15 -6.18
N ARG A 135 -15.66 19.97 -6.52
CA ARG A 135 -16.17 20.06 -7.90
C ARG A 135 -15.37 21.13 -8.64
N LEU A 136 -14.74 20.77 -9.76
CA LEU A 136 -13.87 21.68 -10.51
C LEU A 136 -14.64 22.43 -11.61
N ALA A 137 -15.42 21.68 -12.39
CA ALA A 137 -16.32 22.14 -13.44
C ALA A 137 -17.32 21.00 -13.73
N ASP A 138 -18.46 21.26 -14.37
CA ASP A 138 -19.43 20.26 -14.87
C ASP A 138 -19.43 18.91 -14.10
N ASP A 139 -18.85 17.87 -14.72
CA ASP A 139 -18.69 16.49 -14.24
C ASP A 139 -17.26 16.18 -13.75
N ASP A 140 -16.40 17.18 -13.61
CA ASP A 140 -15.03 17.06 -13.10
C ASP A 140 -15.00 17.23 -11.58
N TYR A 141 -14.39 16.24 -10.93
CA TYR A 141 -14.22 16.22 -9.48
C TYR A 141 -12.78 15.90 -9.10
N GLU A 142 -12.25 16.62 -8.12
CA GLU A 142 -10.97 16.31 -7.48
C GLU A 142 -11.21 15.59 -6.16
N TRP A 143 -10.57 14.44 -6.02
CA TRP A 143 -10.42 13.77 -4.74
C TRP A 143 -9.04 14.03 -4.17
N ILE A 144 -9.02 14.38 -2.88
CA ILE A 144 -7.83 14.35 -2.04
C ILE A 144 -8.10 13.46 -0.85
N THR A 145 -7.19 12.54 -0.55
CA THR A 145 -7.21 11.75 0.68
C THR A 145 -5.85 11.83 1.34
N ILE A 146 -5.82 12.27 2.59
CA ILE A 146 -4.64 12.30 3.44
C ILE A 146 -4.92 11.43 4.66
N VAL A 147 -3.98 10.55 5.00
CA VAL A 147 -3.98 9.79 6.24
C VAL A 147 -2.67 10.01 6.95
N ASP A 148 -2.74 10.58 8.14
CA ASP A 148 -1.62 10.72 9.08
C ASP A 148 -1.76 9.62 10.14
N HIS A 149 -0.72 8.80 10.36
CA HIS A 149 -0.71 7.71 11.33
C HIS A 149 0.49 7.81 12.28
N GLY A 150 0.26 7.97 13.57
CA GLY A 150 1.32 8.05 14.58
C GLY A 150 2.00 6.71 14.81
N ILE A 151 3.30 6.61 14.53
CA ILE A 151 4.11 5.38 14.64
C ILE A 151 5.17 5.44 15.75
N GLY A 152 5.05 6.41 16.68
CA GLY A 152 5.98 6.58 17.79
C GLY A 152 7.09 7.62 17.52
N PRO A 153 7.98 7.85 18.49
CA PRO A 153 9.03 8.88 18.42
C PRO A 153 10.29 8.39 17.69
N VAL A 154 10.15 7.78 16.51
CA VAL A 154 11.28 7.28 15.71
C VAL A 154 11.67 8.30 14.63
N PRO A 155 12.93 8.75 14.51
CA PRO A 155 13.28 9.71 13.47
C PRO A 155 12.95 9.20 12.06
N ALA A 156 12.43 10.07 11.18
CA ALA A 156 12.00 9.68 9.83
C ALA A 156 13.13 9.03 9.03
N ALA A 157 14.36 9.51 9.21
CA ALA A 157 15.57 8.93 8.63
C ALA A 157 15.75 7.45 9.01
N ARG A 158 15.52 7.08 10.28
CA ARG A 158 15.67 5.71 10.78
C ARG A 158 14.64 4.76 10.20
N VAL A 159 13.41 5.24 9.99
CA VAL A 159 12.39 4.44 9.29
C VAL A 159 12.80 4.21 7.84
N GLY A 160 13.37 5.23 7.18
CA GLY A 160 13.95 5.09 5.83
C GLY A 160 15.10 4.08 5.78
N ASP A 161 16.03 4.15 6.74
CA ASP A 161 17.15 3.21 6.87
C ASP A 161 16.64 1.78 7.07
N ALA A 162 15.69 1.58 7.99
CA ALA A 162 15.08 0.28 8.24
C ALA A 162 14.43 -0.29 6.97
N LEU A 163 13.60 0.49 6.26
CA LEU A 163 13.00 0.08 4.98
C LEU A 163 14.06 -0.25 3.92
N GLY A 164 15.14 0.54 3.84
CA GLY A 164 16.29 0.28 2.99
C GLY A 164 16.95 -1.07 3.32
N THR A 165 17.21 -1.34 4.60
CA THR A 165 17.77 -2.61 5.06
C THR A 165 16.82 -3.79 4.79
N PHE A 166 15.51 -3.63 4.97
CA PHE A 166 14.54 -4.68 4.63
C PHE A 166 14.69 -5.11 3.17
N VAL A 167 14.78 -4.15 2.24
CA VAL A 167 14.86 -4.46 0.80
C VAL A 167 16.24 -4.93 0.32
N THR A 168 17.31 -4.75 1.10
CA THR A 168 18.68 -5.18 0.74
C THR A 168 19.26 -6.25 1.65
N SER A 169 18.49 -6.75 2.62
CA SER A 169 18.90 -7.75 3.62
C SER A 169 19.44 -9.08 3.07
N PHE A 170 19.21 -9.37 1.79
CA PHE A 170 19.72 -10.55 1.10
C PHE A 170 21.18 -10.41 0.63
N GLU A 171 21.74 -9.20 0.68
CA GLU A 171 23.08 -8.89 0.19
C GLU A 171 24.15 -9.70 0.94
N GLY A 172 25.06 -10.33 0.18
CA GLY A 172 26.18 -11.11 0.71
C GLY A 172 25.80 -12.48 1.28
N ARG A 173 24.54 -12.90 1.13
CA ARG A 173 24.00 -14.10 1.78
C ARG A 173 23.51 -15.12 0.77
N THR A 174 23.51 -16.41 1.13
CA THR A 174 22.82 -17.43 0.34
C THR A 174 21.31 -17.40 0.59
N GLY A 175 20.52 -17.96 -0.32
CA GLY A 175 19.08 -18.01 -0.15
C GLY A 175 18.65 -18.84 1.07
N GLN A 176 19.45 -19.87 1.40
CA GLN A 176 19.24 -20.67 2.60
C GLN A 176 19.50 -19.84 3.86
N ASP A 177 20.55 -19.02 3.90
CA ASP A 177 20.84 -18.15 5.05
C ASP A 177 19.74 -17.13 5.29
N VAL A 178 19.17 -16.55 4.23
CA VAL A 178 18.05 -15.60 4.34
C VAL A 178 16.82 -16.29 4.91
N VAL A 179 16.46 -17.48 4.41
CA VAL A 179 15.31 -18.24 4.91
C VAL A 179 15.53 -18.72 6.35
N ALA A 180 16.74 -19.16 6.69
CA ALA A 180 17.09 -19.62 8.03
C ALA A 180 16.98 -18.47 9.04
N ASP A 181 17.54 -17.31 8.73
CA ASP A 181 17.48 -16.12 9.60
C ASP A 181 16.06 -15.57 9.73
N MET A 182 15.28 -15.51 8.65
CA MET A 182 13.86 -15.18 8.74
C MET A 182 13.13 -16.11 9.71
N ARG A 183 13.41 -17.41 9.65
CA ARG A 183 12.78 -18.42 10.52
C ARG A 183 13.28 -18.40 11.95
N SER A 184 14.52 -17.98 12.22
CA SER A 184 15.07 -17.90 13.58
C SER A 184 14.78 -16.56 14.25
N THR A 185 14.95 -15.46 13.52
CA THR A 185 14.84 -14.10 14.05
C THR A 185 13.38 -13.65 14.12
N PHE A 186 12.56 -14.02 13.12
CA PHE A 186 11.15 -13.65 13.06
C PHE A 186 10.23 -14.88 13.04
N THR A 187 10.47 -15.78 13.99
CA THR A 187 9.82 -17.08 14.08
C THR A 187 8.29 -16.98 14.05
N ARG A 188 7.70 -16.08 14.85
CA ARG A 188 6.23 -15.96 14.95
C ARG A 188 5.66 -15.29 13.71
N THR A 189 6.33 -14.28 13.20
CA THR A 189 5.92 -13.56 11.99
C THR A 189 5.94 -14.49 10.79
N ALA A 190 7.04 -15.24 10.59
CA ALA A 190 7.17 -16.21 9.52
C ALA A 190 6.09 -17.30 9.61
N ARG A 191 5.79 -17.78 10.82
CA ARG A 191 4.70 -18.76 11.04
C ARG A 191 3.33 -18.17 10.71
N HIS A 192 3.04 -16.95 11.14
CA HIS A 192 1.75 -16.32 10.90
C HIS A 192 1.52 -16.00 9.42
N MET A 193 2.52 -15.43 8.76
CA MET A 193 2.50 -15.16 7.31
C MET A 193 2.45 -16.45 6.50
N GLY A 194 3.14 -17.49 6.96
CA GLY A 194 3.14 -18.84 6.39
C GLY A 194 1.76 -19.50 6.27
N ARG A 195 0.75 -18.95 6.96
CA ARG A 195 -0.65 -19.40 6.83
C ARG A 195 -1.29 -18.94 5.54
N LEU A 196 -0.85 -17.84 4.92
CA LEU A 196 -1.44 -17.28 3.70
C LEU A 196 -0.44 -17.23 2.54
N LEU A 197 0.86 -17.16 2.82
CA LEU A 197 1.92 -17.06 1.83
C LEU A 197 2.90 -18.21 2.00
N ARG A 198 3.38 -18.77 0.89
CA ARG A 198 4.47 -19.74 0.86
C ARG A 198 5.61 -19.22 0.00
N ILE A 199 6.84 -19.25 0.50
CA ILE A 199 8.02 -19.02 -0.32
C ILE A 199 8.25 -20.29 -1.15
N ASP A 200 7.99 -20.21 -2.46
CA ASP A 200 8.19 -21.31 -3.42
C ASP A 200 9.69 -21.46 -3.74
N SER A 201 10.38 -20.34 -3.92
CA SER A 201 11.83 -20.32 -4.12
C SER A 201 12.43 -18.99 -3.68
N LEU A 202 13.61 -19.05 -3.06
CA LEU A 202 14.44 -17.87 -2.80
C LEU A 202 15.86 -18.22 -3.22
N ARG A 203 16.37 -17.52 -4.23
CA ARG A 203 17.74 -17.66 -4.72
C ARG A 203 18.44 -16.32 -4.60
N THR A 204 19.63 -16.36 -4.06
CA THR A 204 20.55 -15.25 -4.09
C THR A 204 21.84 -15.69 -4.75
N THR A 205 22.50 -14.77 -5.45
CA THR A 205 23.77 -15.06 -6.13
C THR A 205 24.65 -13.84 -6.02
N VAL A 206 25.79 -14.01 -5.34
CA VAL A 206 26.87 -13.03 -5.33
C VAL A 206 27.53 -13.06 -6.70
N LEU A 207 27.65 -11.88 -7.32
CA LEU A 207 28.17 -11.71 -8.67
C LEU A 207 29.63 -11.27 -8.61
N ALA A 208 30.35 -11.43 -9.74
CA ALA A 208 31.78 -11.11 -9.83
C ALA A 208 32.13 -9.65 -9.48
N ASP A 209 31.16 -8.74 -9.59
CA ASP A 209 31.32 -7.32 -9.22
C ASP A 209 30.95 -7.01 -7.76
N GLY A 210 30.84 -8.02 -6.91
CA GLY A 210 30.59 -7.93 -5.48
C GLY A 210 29.13 -7.63 -5.10
N SER A 211 28.25 -7.36 -6.06
CA SER A 211 26.82 -7.23 -5.80
C SER A 211 26.16 -8.59 -5.57
N THR A 212 24.97 -8.59 -4.98
CA THR A 212 24.14 -9.79 -4.85
C THR A 212 22.85 -9.60 -5.64
N SER A 213 22.45 -10.61 -6.41
CA SER A 213 21.13 -10.68 -7.05
C SER A 213 20.16 -11.50 -6.19
N LEU A 214 18.87 -11.14 -6.22
CA LEU A 214 17.77 -11.85 -5.58
C LEU A 214 16.76 -12.28 -6.65
N GLN A 215 16.34 -13.53 -6.59
CA GLN A 215 15.16 -14.05 -7.27
C GLN A 215 14.27 -14.74 -6.24
N LEU A 216 13.06 -14.22 -6.09
CA LEU A 216 12.13 -14.63 -5.05
C LEU A 216 10.78 -14.97 -5.68
N ALA A 217 10.22 -16.13 -5.34
CA ALA A 217 8.88 -16.53 -5.72
C ALA A 217 8.05 -16.87 -4.49
N ILE A 218 6.84 -16.30 -4.40
CA ILE A 218 5.84 -16.56 -3.36
C ILE A 218 4.55 -17.03 -4.00
N ALA A 219 3.90 -18.00 -3.36
CA ALA A 219 2.55 -18.44 -3.68
C ALA A 219 1.53 -18.01 -2.62
N TRP A 220 0.33 -17.68 -3.06
CA TRP A 220 -0.84 -17.49 -2.20
C TRP A 220 -1.43 -18.84 -1.79
N GLN A 221 -1.85 -18.95 -0.53
CA GLN A 221 -2.44 -20.15 0.07
C GLN A 221 -3.74 -19.83 0.82
N PRO A 222 -4.79 -19.33 0.14
CA PRO A 222 -6.07 -19.00 0.78
C PRO A 222 -6.72 -20.20 1.49
N ASP A 223 -6.55 -21.43 0.98
CA ASP A 223 -7.09 -22.64 1.62
C ASP A 223 -6.56 -22.85 3.04
N SER A 224 -5.29 -22.50 3.29
CA SER A 224 -4.63 -22.64 4.59
C SER A 224 -5.24 -21.77 5.69
N ILE A 225 -5.89 -20.66 5.34
CA ILE A 225 -6.63 -19.81 6.30
C ILE A 225 -8.14 -20.04 6.28
N ARG A 226 -8.70 -20.83 5.35
CA ARG A 226 -10.14 -20.96 5.13
C ARG A 226 -10.90 -21.40 6.39
N ARG A 227 -10.32 -22.28 7.21
CA ARG A 227 -10.93 -22.71 8.49
C ARG A 227 -11.06 -21.59 9.50
N THR A 228 -10.11 -20.65 9.54
CA THR A 228 -10.03 -19.57 10.53
C THR A 228 -10.52 -18.21 10.03
N SER A 229 -10.59 -18.06 8.71
CA SER A 229 -10.90 -16.80 8.02
C SER A 229 -11.55 -17.11 6.65
N PRO A 230 -12.73 -17.76 6.64
CA PRO A 230 -13.36 -18.23 5.41
C PRO A 230 -13.75 -17.10 4.45
N ALA A 231 -14.23 -15.96 4.95
CA ALA A 231 -14.63 -14.84 4.12
C ALA A 231 -13.42 -14.16 3.48
N PHE A 232 -12.33 -13.97 4.24
CA PHE A 232 -11.09 -13.42 3.71
C PHE A 232 -10.43 -14.37 2.70
N ALA A 233 -10.42 -15.68 2.98
CA ALA A 233 -9.93 -16.68 2.03
C ALA A 233 -10.69 -16.62 0.69
N ALA A 234 -12.02 -16.59 0.75
CA ALA A 234 -12.87 -16.49 -0.43
C ALA A 234 -12.63 -15.17 -1.21
N TYR A 235 -12.39 -14.07 -0.51
CA TYR A 235 -12.03 -12.81 -1.15
C TYR A 235 -10.68 -12.90 -1.87
N VAL A 236 -9.67 -13.50 -1.23
CA VAL A 236 -8.34 -13.73 -1.83
C VAL A 236 -8.46 -14.60 -3.09
N ASP A 237 -9.21 -15.71 -3.03
CA ASP A 237 -9.47 -16.57 -4.19
C ASP A 237 -10.12 -15.82 -5.35
N LYS A 238 -11.12 -15.00 -5.04
CA LYS A 238 -11.95 -14.34 -6.05
C LYS A 238 -11.24 -13.17 -6.72
N TYR A 239 -10.48 -12.38 -5.95
CA TYR A 239 -9.95 -11.09 -6.42
C TYR A 239 -8.42 -10.99 -6.44
N VAL A 240 -7.71 -11.66 -5.53
CA VAL A 240 -6.25 -11.54 -5.43
C VAL A 240 -5.56 -12.58 -6.32
N VAL A 241 -5.87 -13.86 -6.10
CA VAL A 241 -5.27 -14.98 -6.82
C VAL A 241 -5.35 -14.83 -8.34
N PRO A 242 -6.47 -14.44 -9.00
CA PRO A 242 -6.53 -14.40 -10.45
C PRO A 242 -5.91 -13.15 -11.10
N THR A 243 -5.42 -12.20 -10.29
CA THR A 243 -4.84 -10.95 -10.78
C THR A 243 -3.47 -11.19 -11.40
N ILE A 244 -3.25 -10.62 -12.58
CA ILE A 244 -1.97 -10.61 -13.28
C ILE A 244 -1.44 -9.18 -13.25
N TRP A 245 -0.17 -9.00 -12.94
CA TRP A 245 0.45 -7.68 -12.96
C TRP A 245 1.96 -7.76 -13.20
N ARG A 246 2.55 -6.65 -13.64
CA ARG A 246 3.99 -6.45 -13.68
C ARG A 246 4.31 -5.03 -13.24
N LEU A 247 5.33 -4.88 -12.41
CA LEU A 247 5.84 -3.63 -11.90
C LEU A 247 7.34 -3.58 -12.16
N GLN A 248 7.81 -2.50 -12.79
CA GLN A 248 9.24 -2.28 -13.04
C GLN A 248 9.64 -0.87 -12.59
N LEU A 249 10.81 -0.78 -11.96
CA LEU A 249 11.47 0.49 -11.65
C LEU A 249 12.64 0.69 -12.62
N ILE A 250 12.58 1.76 -13.40
CA ILE A 250 13.49 2.02 -14.52
C ILE A 250 14.06 3.44 -14.39
N ASP A 251 15.35 3.69 -14.65
CA ASP A 251 15.85 5.06 -14.76
C ASP A 251 15.59 5.67 -16.16
N ARG A 252 15.90 6.96 -16.33
CA ARG A 252 15.75 7.66 -17.61
C ARG A 252 16.60 7.06 -18.75
N ALA A 253 17.63 6.28 -18.43
CA ALA A 253 18.47 5.59 -19.41
C ALA A 253 17.93 4.20 -19.77
N GLY A 254 16.75 3.82 -19.27
CA GLY A 254 16.14 2.52 -19.54
C GLY A 254 16.68 1.38 -18.68
N VAL A 255 17.49 1.67 -17.65
CA VAL A 255 18.07 0.63 -16.79
C VAL A 255 17.12 0.27 -15.66
N ARG A 256 16.91 -1.03 -15.49
CA ARG A 256 16.00 -1.60 -14.49
C ARG A 256 16.69 -1.81 -13.15
N TYR A 257 16.01 -1.51 -12.05
CA TYR A 257 16.48 -1.69 -10.67
C TYR A 257 15.65 -2.72 -9.89
N MET A 258 14.40 -2.93 -10.28
CA MET A 258 13.50 -3.92 -9.70
C MET A 258 12.50 -4.39 -10.75
N ASP A 259 12.15 -5.67 -10.74
CA ASP A 259 11.09 -6.27 -11.56
C ASP A 259 10.26 -7.18 -10.67
N ALA A 260 8.96 -6.94 -10.61
CA ALA A 260 8.02 -7.76 -9.85
C ALA A 260 6.85 -8.16 -10.76
N VAL A 261 6.55 -9.46 -10.80
CA VAL A 261 5.52 -10.03 -11.67
C VAL A 261 4.55 -10.83 -10.82
N GLY A 262 3.26 -10.50 -10.93
CA GLY A 262 2.16 -11.30 -10.42
C GLY A 262 1.54 -12.13 -11.54
N THR A 263 1.48 -13.44 -11.33
CA THR A 263 0.69 -14.38 -12.13
C THR A 263 -0.36 -15.03 -11.23
N PRO A 264 -1.31 -15.81 -11.76
CA PRO A 264 -2.36 -16.34 -10.91
C PRO A 264 -1.81 -17.13 -9.71
N GLY A 265 -2.09 -16.66 -8.50
CA GLY A 265 -1.65 -17.25 -7.24
C GLY A 265 -0.16 -17.15 -6.94
N ARG A 266 0.66 -16.45 -7.75
CA ARG A 266 2.11 -16.36 -7.57
C ARG A 266 2.66 -14.96 -7.80
N ILE A 267 3.68 -14.61 -7.03
CA ILE A 267 4.44 -13.36 -7.15
C ILE A 267 5.91 -13.73 -7.33
N ALA A 268 6.57 -13.17 -8.33
CA ALA A 268 8.00 -13.26 -8.54
C ALA A 268 8.64 -11.87 -8.43
N ILE A 269 9.75 -11.75 -7.70
CA ILE A 269 10.48 -10.51 -7.49
C ILE A 269 11.94 -10.73 -7.86
N THR A 270 12.49 -9.81 -8.66
CA THR A 270 13.92 -9.74 -9.00
C THR A 270 14.47 -8.40 -8.54
N ALA A 271 15.57 -8.45 -7.79
CA ALA A 271 16.29 -7.29 -7.29
C ALA A 271 17.79 -7.56 -7.30
N ARG A 272 18.60 -6.50 -7.15
CA ARG A 272 20.04 -6.60 -6.98
C ARG A 272 20.50 -5.55 -5.98
N ALA A 273 21.36 -5.92 -5.06
CA ALA A 273 21.84 -5.04 -3.99
C ALA A 273 23.38 -5.02 -3.92
N ARG A 274 23.92 -3.88 -3.54
CA ARG A 274 25.33 -3.66 -3.20
C ARG A 274 25.43 -2.48 -2.25
N GLU A 275 26.26 -2.60 -1.22
CA GLU A 275 26.51 -1.57 -0.20
C GLU A 275 25.20 -1.07 0.45
N GLY A 276 24.27 -1.99 0.71
CA GLY A 276 22.97 -1.70 1.34
C GLY A 276 22.00 -0.96 0.43
N ARG A 277 22.28 -0.84 -0.87
CA ARG A 277 21.44 -0.12 -1.85
C ARG A 277 21.01 -1.04 -2.98
N LEU A 278 19.81 -0.79 -3.52
CA LEU A 278 19.41 -1.40 -4.79
C LEU A 278 20.31 -0.85 -5.92
N VAL A 279 20.76 -1.73 -6.79
CA VAL A 279 21.60 -1.42 -7.96
C VAL A 279 20.97 -1.97 -9.24
N ALA A 280 21.46 -1.52 -10.39
CA ALA A 280 21.00 -1.96 -11.70
C ALA A 280 20.98 -3.50 -11.83
N LEU A 281 19.84 -4.07 -12.26
CA LEU A 281 19.62 -5.51 -12.41
C LEU A 281 20.60 -6.18 -13.38
N ALA A 282 21.11 -5.43 -14.37
CA ALA A 282 22.03 -5.92 -15.38
C ALA A 282 23.14 -4.89 -15.64
N GLY A 283 24.30 -5.38 -16.08
CA GLY A 283 25.49 -4.55 -16.32
C GLY A 283 26.20 -4.13 -15.02
N PRO A 284 27.02 -3.07 -15.07
CA PRO A 284 27.72 -2.55 -13.88
C PRO A 284 26.75 -2.17 -12.75
N PRO A 285 27.14 -2.35 -11.47
CA PRO A 285 26.25 -2.18 -10.33
C PRO A 285 26.09 -0.69 -9.98
N ARG A 286 25.31 0.03 -10.80
CA ARG A 286 25.01 1.44 -10.58
C ARG A 286 23.94 1.57 -9.48
N PRO A 287 24.13 2.40 -8.44
CA PRO A 287 23.11 2.66 -7.43
C PRO A 287 21.81 3.23 -8.03
N MET A 288 20.68 2.83 -7.45
CA MET A 288 19.37 3.37 -7.82
C MET A 288 19.32 4.89 -7.60
N PRO A 289 19.04 5.69 -8.64
CA PRO A 289 18.90 7.14 -8.50
C PRO A 289 17.60 7.47 -7.75
N ASP A 290 17.47 8.71 -7.26
CA ASP A 290 16.25 9.14 -6.56
C ASP A 290 15.09 9.47 -7.51
N THR A 291 15.30 9.48 -8.83
CA THR A 291 14.24 9.68 -9.83
C THR A 291 14.24 8.54 -10.85
N LEU A 292 13.10 7.85 -10.93
CA LEU A 292 12.84 6.71 -11.78
C LEU A 292 11.51 6.87 -12.51
N THR A 293 11.21 5.97 -13.43
CA THR A 293 9.89 5.69 -13.96
C THR A 293 9.38 4.36 -13.42
N LEU A 294 8.14 4.36 -12.96
CA LEU A 294 7.38 3.20 -12.54
C LEU A 294 6.52 2.73 -13.71
N HIS A 295 6.79 1.53 -14.22
CA HIS A 295 6.01 0.90 -15.28
C HIS A 295 5.09 -0.15 -14.66
N VAL A 296 3.79 -0.05 -14.93
CA VAL A 296 2.77 -0.94 -14.37
C VAL A 296 1.86 -1.49 -15.47
N ASN A 297 1.75 -2.82 -15.50
CA ASN A 297 0.70 -3.54 -16.22
C ASN A 297 -0.14 -4.27 -15.19
N ALA A 298 -1.47 -4.24 -15.30
CA ALA A 298 -2.34 -4.92 -14.34
C ALA A 298 -3.67 -5.34 -14.97
N LEU A 299 -4.01 -6.62 -14.85
CA LEU A 299 -5.27 -7.22 -15.31
C LEU A 299 -5.89 -8.03 -14.17
N ALA A 300 -7.08 -7.63 -13.72
CA ALA A 300 -7.85 -8.34 -12.71
C ALA A 300 -9.04 -9.07 -13.35
N LYS A 301 -9.36 -10.27 -12.85
CA LYS A 301 -10.51 -11.06 -13.33
C LYS A 301 -11.80 -10.56 -12.66
N PHE A 302 -12.81 -10.27 -13.46
CA PHE A 302 -14.15 -9.89 -13.03
C PHE A 302 -15.16 -10.79 -13.75
N LYS A 303 -15.76 -11.73 -13.02
CA LYS A 303 -16.59 -12.82 -13.60
C LYS A 303 -15.79 -13.58 -14.68
N ILE A 304 -16.26 -13.58 -15.92
CA ILE A 304 -15.61 -14.22 -17.07
C ILE A 304 -14.63 -13.31 -17.81
N PHE A 305 -14.57 -12.02 -17.46
CA PHE A 305 -13.76 -11.02 -18.16
C PHE A 305 -12.49 -10.64 -17.40
N ARG A 306 -11.51 -10.07 -18.10
CA ARG A 306 -10.39 -9.35 -17.50
C ARG A 306 -10.56 -7.86 -17.73
N VAL A 307 -10.27 -7.08 -16.69
CA VAL A 307 -10.36 -5.63 -16.74
C VAL A 307 -9.10 -5.04 -16.14
N GLY A 308 -8.50 -4.07 -16.81
CA GLY A 308 -7.22 -3.53 -16.38
C GLY A 308 -6.60 -2.54 -17.35
N PHE A 309 -5.29 -2.48 -17.34
CA PHE A 309 -4.51 -1.59 -18.17
C PHE A 309 -3.11 -2.13 -18.42
N GLU A 310 -2.49 -1.66 -19.49
CA GLU A 310 -1.10 -1.88 -19.84
C GLU A 310 -0.42 -0.55 -20.14
N SER A 311 0.90 -0.53 -20.07
CA SER A 311 1.73 0.65 -20.36
C SER A 311 1.41 1.86 -19.47
N LEU A 312 0.97 1.64 -18.22
CA LEU A 312 0.88 2.73 -17.24
C LEU A 312 2.30 3.10 -16.83
N VAL A 313 2.68 4.34 -17.13
CA VAL A 313 3.98 4.91 -16.76
C VAL A 313 3.73 6.06 -15.79
N GLY A 314 4.43 6.04 -14.67
CA GLY A 314 4.46 7.15 -13.72
C GLY A 314 5.88 7.56 -13.38
N ASP A 315 6.07 8.82 -13.04
CA ASP A 315 7.28 9.28 -12.38
C ASP A 315 7.32 8.71 -10.96
N PHE A 316 8.49 8.23 -10.55
CA PHE A 316 8.74 7.73 -9.20
C PHE A 316 9.91 8.51 -8.61
N THR A 317 9.66 9.22 -7.51
CA THR A 317 10.66 10.02 -6.82
C THR A 317 10.84 9.51 -5.40
N ILE A 318 12.10 9.29 -5.00
CA ILE A 318 12.50 9.01 -3.63
C ILE A 318 12.75 10.35 -2.94
N GLU A 319 11.97 10.64 -1.92
CA GLU A 319 12.06 11.87 -1.14
C GLU A 319 12.98 11.66 0.06
N ARG A 320 14.02 12.49 0.17
CA ARG A 320 15.02 12.47 1.25
C ARG A 320 15.17 13.87 1.86
N GLY A 321 14.16 14.30 2.63
CA GLY A 321 14.24 15.56 3.38
C GLY A 321 15.06 15.42 4.66
N GLU A 322 15.27 16.51 5.40
CA GLU A 322 15.88 16.39 6.74
C GLU A 322 14.98 15.60 7.70
N ARG A 323 13.68 15.90 7.65
CA ARG A 323 12.62 15.42 8.57
C ARG A 323 11.60 14.50 7.88
N GLU A 324 11.87 14.09 6.64
CA GLU A 324 10.94 13.30 5.84
C GLU A 324 11.66 12.25 4.98
N ARG A 325 11.10 11.05 4.88
CA ARG A 325 11.48 10.01 3.91
C ARG A 325 10.23 9.55 3.18
N GLY A 326 10.29 9.38 1.86
CA GLY A 326 9.09 8.94 1.15
C GLY A 326 9.30 8.53 -0.29
N PHE A 327 8.19 8.10 -0.87
CA PHE A 327 8.04 7.81 -2.29
C PHE A 327 6.88 8.63 -2.83
N MET A 328 7.12 9.38 -3.89
CA MET A 328 6.09 10.04 -4.67
C MET A 328 5.95 9.34 -6.01
N MET A 329 4.72 8.99 -6.37
CA MET A 329 4.35 8.44 -7.66
C MET A 329 3.39 9.40 -8.36
N ARG A 330 3.71 9.81 -9.58
CA ARG A 330 2.86 10.69 -10.39
C ARG A 330 2.58 10.06 -11.75
N PHE A 331 1.31 9.90 -12.11
CA PHE A 331 0.88 9.31 -13.38
C PHE A 331 0.24 10.39 -14.26
N GLN A 332 0.96 10.82 -15.29
CA GLN A 332 0.54 11.85 -16.25
C GLN A 332 0.30 11.31 -17.66
N LYS A 333 0.49 10.01 -17.87
CA LYS A 333 0.22 9.36 -19.15
C LYS A 333 -0.93 8.38 -19.01
N GLU A 334 -1.94 8.54 -19.85
CA GLU A 334 -3.04 7.59 -19.96
C GLU A 334 -2.51 6.22 -20.41
N PRO A 335 -2.84 5.13 -19.71
CA PRO A 335 -2.44 3.79 -20.11
C PRO A 335 -3.35 3.23 -21.19
N GLU A 336 -2.97 2.10 -21.77
CA GLU A 336 -3.84 1.35 -22.66
C GLU A 336 -4.84 0.54 -21.84
N TRP A 337 -6.11 0.91 -21.94
CA TRP A 337 -7.15 0.29 -21.14
C TRP A 337 -7.66 -1.03 -21.73
N HIS A 338 -7.84 -2.02 -20.85
CA HIS A 338 -8.40 -3.32 -21.17
C HIS A 338 -9.79 -3.46 -20.55
N PHE A 339 -10.82 -3.49 -21.39
CA PHE A 339 -12.23 -3.65 -21.01
C PHE A 339 -12.87 -4.80 -21.80
N PRO A 340 -13.92 -5.44 -21.26
CA PRO A 340 -14.70 -6.41 -22.01
C PRO A 340 -15.59 -5.72 -23.04
N LEU A 341 -15.88 -6.44 -24.13
CA LEU A 341 -16.84 -6.07 -25.17
C LEU A 341 -16.53 -4.73 -25.88
N ALA A 342 -17.46 -4.28 -26.71
CA ALA A 342 -17.44 -3.03 -27.49
C ALA A 342 -17.45 -1.75 -26.62
N MET A 343 -17.16 -1.84 -25.32
CA MET A 343 -17.03 -0.67 -24.45
C MET A 343 -16.04 0.34 -25.02
N ARG A 344 -15.03 -0.10 -25.80
CA ARG A 344 -13.99 0.71 -26.48
C ARG A 344 -14.53 1.95 -27.23
N HIS A 345 -15.77 1.92 -27.72
CA HIS A 345 -16.38 3.04 -28.42
C HIS A 345 -16.88 4.16 -27.49
N LEU A 346 -17.00 3.91 -26.18
CA LEU A 346 -17.46 4.87 -25.16
C LEU A 346 -16.32 5.65 -24.46
N ILE A 347 -15.05 5.53 -24.89
CA ILE A 347 -13.92 5.56 -23.93
C ILE A 347 -12.99 6.77 -23.95
N LYS A 348 -12.83 7.51 -25.05
CA LYS A 348 -11.55 8.22 -25.21
C LYS A 348 -11.35 9.45 -24.30
N SER A 349 -12.39 10.21 -23.95
CA SER A 349 -12.20 11.46 -23.20
C SER A 349 -12.22 11.29 -21.68
N PRO A 350 -13.20 10.61 -21.05
CA PRO A 350 -13.31 10.61 -19.59
C PRO A 350 -12.20 9.85 -18.85
N LEU A 351 -11.61 8.83 -19.49
CA LEU A 351 -10.54 8.03 -18.88
C LEU A 351 -9.17 8.71 -18.92
N ARG A 352 -9.01 9.73 -19.76
CA ARG A 352 -7.79 10.53 -19.83
C ARG A 352 -7.67 11.49 -18.65
N ARG A 353 -8.80 11.98 -18.13
CA ARG A 353 -8.84 13.05 -17.13
C ARG A 353 -7.91 12.84 -15.92
N PRO A 354 -7.83 11.63 -15.30
CA PRO A 354 -6.92 11.38 -14.18
C PRO A 354 -5.43 11.56 -14.48
N PHE A 355 -5.04 11.68 -15.75
CA PHE A 355 -3.65 11.78 -16.20
C PHE A 355 -3.32 13.18 -16.74
N GLU A 356 -4.29 14.08 -16.85
CA GLU A 356 -4.07 15.44 -17.35
C GLU A 356 -3.53 16.38 -16.26
N GLY A 357 -2.83 17.45 -16.69
CA GLY A 357 -2.27 18.46 -15.80
C GLY A 357 -1.29 17.85 -14.80
N ARG A 358 -1.62 17.90 -13.50
CA ARG A 358 -0.82 17.26 -12.44
C ARG A 358 -0.88 15.73 -12.45
N GLY A 359 -1.84 15.14 -13.16
CA GLY A 359 -2.08 13.71 -13.17
C GLY A 359 -2.60 13.17 -11.83
N THR A 360 -2.48 11.86 -11.65
CA THR A 360 -2.81 11.18 -10.39
C THR A 360 -1.55 11.02 -9.56
N GLU A 361 -1.62 11.41 -8.29
CA GLU A 361 -0.50 11.41 -7.37
C GLU A 361 -0.77 10.45 -6.20
N LEU A 362 0.23 9.65 -5.85
CA LEU A 362 0.29 8.84 -4.64
C LEU A 362 1.61 9.11 -3.94
N ARG A 363 1.54 9.61 -2.72
CA ARG A 363 2.67 9.80 -1.83
C ARG A 363 2.55 8.86 -0.63
N LEU A 364 3.63 8.15 -0.35
CA LEU A 364 3.82 7.35 0.87
C LEU A 364 5.07 7.87 1.55
N SER A 365 4.94 8.47 2.73
CA SER A 365 6.09 9.02 3.43
C SER A 365 6.03 8.78 4.94
N VAL A 366 7.12 9.11 5.60
CA VAL A 366 7.25 9.20 7.05
C VAL A 366 7.89 10.54 7.36
N ARG A 367 7.31 11.28 8.31
CA ARG A 367 7.80 12.60 8.72
C ARG A 367 7.75 12.75 10.23
N ASP A 368 8.69 13.48 10.80
CA ASP A 368 8.83 13.60 12.26
C ASP A 368 8.79 15.05 12.77
N ASP A 369 8.35 15.99 11.92
CA ASP A 369 8.25 17.43 12.17
C ASP A 369 6.86 17.94 12.59
N LEU A 370 5.84 17.08 12.56
CA LEU A 370 4.48 17.43 12.98
C LEU A 370 4.15 16.76 14.32
N GLY A 371 3.91 17.56 15.36
CA GLY A 371 3.44 17.06 16.66
C GLY A 371 4.46 16.21 17.43
N SER A 372 3.95 15.36 18.32
CA SER A 372 4.75 14.54 19.26
C SER A 372 5.07 13.14 18.74
N GLN A 373 4.65 12.80 17.53
CA GLN A 373 4.79 11.47 16.93
C GLN A 373 5.41 11.61 15.55
N THR A 374 6.25 10.66 15.16
CA THR A 374 6.54 10.43 13.76
C THR A 374 5.28 9.91 13.08
N MET A 375 4.96 10.48 11.94
CA MET A 375 3.75 10.17 11.19
C MET A 375 4.11 9.37 9.94
N SER A 376 3.51 8.20 9.77
CA SER A 376 3.36 7.59 8.45
C SER A 376 2.23 8.31 7.71
N LEU A 377 2.55 8.82 6.52
CA LEU A 377 1.66 9.61 5.68
C LEU A 377 1.29 8.83 4.43
N ARG A 378 0.00 8.85 4.10
CA ARG A 378 -0.49 8.54 2.75
C ARG A 378 -1.26 9.72 2.21
N HIS A 379 -0.82 10.25 1.08
CA HIS A 379 -1.54 11.28 0.34
C HIS A 379 -1.88 10.78 -1.06
N ILE A 380 -3.15 10.83 -1.42
CA ILE A 380 -3.67 10.50 -2.76
C ILE A 380 -4.38 11.72 -3.30
N ARG A 381 -4.07 12.08 -4.55
CA ARG A 381 -4.80 13.08 -5.31
C ARG A 381 -5.13 12.53 -6.69
N THR A 382 -6.37 12.68 -7.13
CA THR A 382 -6.75 12.36 -8.51
C THR A 382 -7.96 13.18 -8.94
N VAL A 383 -8.04 13.47 -10.23
CA VAL A 383 -9.20 14.13 -10.84
C VAL A 383 -9.95 13.09 -11.66
N VAL A 384 -11.26 13.07 -11.54
CA VAL A 384 -12.13 12.17 -12.32
C VAL A 384 -13.13 13.01 -13.08
N ASN A 385 -13.31 12.69 -14.36
CA ASN A 385 -14.44 13.16 -15.14
C ASN A 385 -15.53 12.08 -15.06
N GLU A 386 -16.65 12.38 -14.44
CA GLU A 386 -17.76 11.45 -14.33
C GLU A 386 -18.38 11.21 -15.72
N SER A 387 -18.57 9.94 -16.07
CA SER A 387 -19.10 9.54 -17.37
C SER A 387 -19.71 8.14 -17.29
N ALA A 388 -20.37 7.69 -18.36
CA ALA A 388 -20.93 6.34 -18.44
C ALA A 388 -19.87 5.24 -18.20
N ILE A 389 -18.67 5.37 -18.79
CA ILE A 389 -17.58 4.41 -18.56
C ILE A 389 -17.08 4.44 -17.11
N MET A 390 -17.02 5.63 -16.49
CA MET A 390 -16.61 5.75 -15.09
C MET A 390 -17.66 5.20 -14.12
N ARG A 391 -18.95 5.35 -14.41
CA ARG A 391 -20.05 4.72 -13.66
C ARG A 391 -19.99 3.20 -13.77
N TRP A 392 -19.74 2.66 -14.96
CA TRP A 392 -19.56 1.23 -15.17
C TRP A 392 -18.32 0.69 -14.44
N LEU A 393 -17.20 1.42 -14.47
CA LEU A 393 -16.02 1.06 -13.67
C LEU A 393 -16.29 1.16 -12.16
N GLY A 394 -17.09 2.14 -11.76
CA GLY A 394 -17.58 2.31 -10.39
C GLY A 394 -18.38 1.10 -9.93
N SER A 395 -19.32 0.61 -10.74
CA SER A 395 -20.14 -0.57 -10.39
C SER A 395 -19.33 -1.86 -10.29
N LEU A 396 -18.33 -2.06 -11.16
CA LEU A 396 -17.38 -3.17 -11.02
C LEU A 396 -16.58 -3.08 -9.72
N GLY A 397 -16.08 -1.88 -9.39
CA GLY A 397 -15.40 -1.61 -8.13
C GLY A 397 -16.31 -1.88 -6.93
N ALA A 398 -17.54 -1.37 -6.96
CA ALA A 398 -18.53 -1.52 -5.91
C ALA A 398 -18.83 -2.99 -5.58
N SER A 399 -18.87 -3.88 -6.58
CA SER A 399 -19.04 -5.32 -6.33
C SER A 399 -17.88 -5.91 -5.54
N ALA A 400 -16.62 -5.59 -5.91
CA ALA A 400 -15.47 -6.06 -5.15
C ALA A 400 -15.44 -5.47 -3.73
N PHE A 401 -15.89 -4.22 -3.56
CA PHE A 401 -15.99 -3.57 -2.26
C PHE A 401 -17.06 -4.22 -1.38
N GLY A 402 -18.25 -4.47 -1.93
CA GLY A 402 -19.33 -5.13 -1.20
C GLY A 402 -18.93 -6.51 -0.69
N ASP A 403 -18.23 -7.30 -1.51
CA ASP A 403 -17.72 -8.62 -1.12
C ASP A 403 -16.62 -8.55 -0.04
N PHE A 404 -15.85 -7.46 -0.03
CA PHE A 404 -14.81 -7.25 0.96
C PHE A 404 -15.37 -6.77 2.31
N GLU A 405 -16.38 -5.89 2.27
CA GLU A 405 -16.95 -5.29 3.46
C GLU A 405 -17.61 -6.33 4.39
N GLY A 406 -17.67 -6.01 5.68
CA GLY A 406 -18.23 -6.91 6.68
C GLY A 406 -17.25 -8.01 7.10
N ALA A 407 -17.56 -9.27 6.78
CA ALA A 407 -16.85 -10.42 7.33
C ALA A 407 -15.41 -10.55 6.81
N SER A 408 -15.21 -10.42 5.49
CA SER A 408 -13.88 -10.51 4.88
C SER A 408 -12.94 -9.44 5.44
N GLU A 409 -13.41 -8.19 5.55
CA GLU A 409 -12.62 -7.11 6.16
C GLU A 409 -12.25 -7.40 7.62
N ARG A 410 -13.19 -7.85 8.44
CA ARG A 410 -12.90 -8.13 9.86
C ARG A 410 -11.85 -9.24 10.00
N GLU A 411 -11.92 -10.24 9.14
CA GLU A 411 -10.97 -11.34 9.12
C GLU A 411 -9.59 -10.90 8.60
N GLU A 412 -9.53 -10.10 7.53
CA GLU A 412 -8.27 -9.49 7.06
C GLU A 412 -7.65 -8.63 8.15
N ASN A 413 -8.42 -7.74 8.79
CA ASN A 413 -7.94 -6.89 9.88
C ASN A 413 -7.36 -7.74 11.03
N ARG A 414 -8.04 -8.83 11.42
CA ARG A 414 -7.52 -9.76 12.44
C ARG A 414 -6.22 -10.44 11.99
N PHE A 415 -6.14 -10.85 10.72
CA PHE A 415 -4.92 -11.43 10.16
C PHE A 415 -3.76 -10.42 10.18
N ILE A 416 -3.98 -9.18 9.76
CA ILE A 416 -2.94 -8.14 9.75
C ILE A 416 -2.54 -7.72 11.17
N ALA A 417 -3.50 -7.56 12.09
CA ALA A 417 -3.20 -7.28 13.50
C ALA A 417 -2.31 -8.37 14.11
N GLY A 418 -2.66 -9.65 13.90
CA GLY A 418 -1.86 -10.79 14.37
C GLY A 418 -0.45 -10.84 13.77
N MET A 419 -0.27 -10.40 12.52
CA MET A 419 1.05 -10.29 11.90
C MET A 419 1.91 -9.24 12.60
N PHE A 420 1.39 -8.04 12.85
CA PHE A 420 2.14 -7.01 13.57
C PHE A 420 2.38 -7.37 15.03
N GLU A 421 1.44 -8.03 15.70
CA GLU A 421 1.67 -8.58 17.05
C GLU A 421 2.78 -9.63 17.06
N ALA A 422 2.88 -10.46 16.03
CA ALA A 422 3.96 -11.43 15.88
C ALA A 422 5.32 -10.73 15.68
N LEU A 423 5.37 -9.71 14.81
CA LEU A 423 6.58 -8.88 14.59
C LEU A 423 7.09 -8.28 15.90
N ARG A 424 6.20 -7.69 16.69
CA ARG A 424 6.54 -7.10 17.99
C ARG A 424 7.15 -8.12 18.95
N LYS A 425 6.55 -9.31 19.04
CA LYS A 425 7.05 -10.39 19.90
C LYS A 425 8.43 -10.88 19.46
N ASP A 426 8.65 -11.01 18.16
CA ASP A 426 9.95 -11.40 17.62
C ASP A 426 11.01 -10.32 17.91
N ILE A 427 10.68 -9.04 17.80
CA ILE A 427 11.59 -7.93 18.14
C ILE A 427 11.88 -7.87 19.64
N ALA A 428 10.91 -8.17 20.49
CA ALA A 428 11.12 -8.21 21.93
C ALA A 428 12.18 -9.25 22.34
N GLU A 429 12.35 -10.32 21.56
CA GLU A 429 13.31 -11.40 21.78
C GLU A 429 14.68 -11.18 21.11
N PHE A 430 14.80 -10.18 20.23
CA PHE A 430 16.08 -9.75 19.63
C PHE A 430 17.07 -9.25 20.68
#